data_AF-A0A538Q187-F1
#
_entry.id   AF-A0A538Q187-F1
#
_cell.length_a   1.000
_cell.length_b   1.000
_cell.length_c   1.000
_cell.angle_alpha   90.00
_cell.angle_beta   90.00
_cell.angle_gamma   90.00
#
_symmetry.space_group_name_H-M   'P 1'
#
loop_
_entity.id
_entity.type
_entity.pdbx_description
1 polymer ?
#
loop_
_entity_poly.entity_id
_entity_poly.type
_entity_poly.pdbx_seq_one_letter_code
_entity_poly.pdbx_strand_id
1 'polypeptide(L)'
;MNQFDLGEIALDFGADGVRAAEAMAQANVAPSRAYQALKMARDMGIDRQVVDLINSKHLENLTGLRKFLGEVAQELSQGKLGKYNQLMEAYQRALRGDRVSLEGRRQVPGDAESGKADVIDYTQRQAVQMKTVTTESELGVVENVQAAIDQLGGGRGEPPPQGFQRIADIRLEGANTPLRYASRAQVLAALRGKLNHLGNLAPADATPGLVRVTNAISTFLFTPEELH
;
A
#
# COMPACT_ATOMS: atom_id res chain seq x y z
N MET A 1 25.27 19.15 -2.63
CA MET A 1 25.26 18.01 -1.70
C MET A 1 26.42 18.22 -0.75
N ASN A 2 26.20 18.32 0.56
CA ASN A 2 27.29 18.55 1.50
C ASN A 2 28.08 17.24 1.63
N GLN A 3 29.41 17.27 1.48
CA GLN A 3 30.23 16.04 1.47
C GLN A 3 30.11 15.21 2.76
N PHE A 4 29.78 15.87 3.87
CA PHE A 4 29.56 15.23 5.17
C PHE A 4 28.36 14.26 5.19
N ASP A 5 27.26 14.60 4.51
CA ASP A 5 26.03 13.80 4.55
C ASP A 5 26.19 12.46 3.80
N LEU A 6 26.93 12.45 2.69
CA LEU A 6 27.21 11.21 1.94
C LEU A 6 28.18 10.29 2.66
N GLY A 7 29.16 10.85 3.38
CA GLY A 7 30.11 10.08 4.17
C GLY A 7 29.41 9.28 5.27
N GLU A 8 28.47 9.90 5.99
CA GLU A 8 27.65 9.23 6.99
C GLU A 8 26.77 8.13 6.38
N ILE A 9 26.13 8.42 5.24
CA ILE A 9 25.33 7.41 4.53
C ILE A 9 26.19 6.21 4.10
N ALA A 10 27.39 6.45 3.56
CA ALA A 10 28.30 5.39 3.16
C ALA A 10 28.75 4.52 4.33
N LEU A 11 29.01 5.13 5.49
CA LEU A 11 29.38 4.41 6.72
C LEU A 11 28.22 3.58 7.27
N ASP A 12 27.01 4.15 7.28
CA ASP A 12 25.83 3.54 7.91
C ASP A 12 25.13 2.50 7.02
N PHE A 13 25.16 2.68 5.69
CA PHE A 13 24.34 1.94 4.73
C PHE A 13 25.13 1.41 3.52
N GLY A 14 26.45 1.62 3.47
CA GLY A 14 27.30 1.16 2.39
C GLY A 14 26.98 1.80 1.03
N ALA A 15 27.44 1.13 -0.04
CA ALA A 15 27.26 1.62 -1.41
C ALA A 15 25.78 1.70 -1.82
N ASP A 16 24.94 0.78 -1.33
CA ASP A 16 23.51 0.74 -1.68
C ASP A 16 22.74 1.91 -1.08
N GLY A 17 23.08 2.32 0.14
CA GLY A 17 22.54 3.53 0.74
C GLY A 17 22.98 4.81 0.03
N VAL A 18 24.23 4.87 -0.43
CA VAL A 18 24.71 6.01 -1.24
C VAL A 18 23.91 6.11 -2.55
N ARG A 19 23.74 4.99 -3.25
CA ARG A 19 22.91 4.94 -4.47
C ARG A 19 21.47 5.36 -4.19
N ALA A 20 20.90 4.94 -3.06
CA ALA A 20 19.55 5.33 -2.68
C ALA A 20 19.46 6.84 -2.43
N ALA A 21 20.43 7.41 -1.72
CA ALA A 21 20.49 8.85 -1.47
C ALA A 21 20.66 9.67 -2.75
N GLU A 22 21.45 9.19 -3.71
CA GLU A 22 21.58 9.80 -5.03
C GLU A 22 20.26 9.75 -5.81
N ALA A 23 19.56 8.61 -5.81
CA ALA A 23 18.24 8.48 -6.43
C ALA A 23 17.20 9.43 -5.80
N MET A 24 17.21 9.56 -4.47
CA MET A 24 16.37 10.53 -3.75
C MET A 24 16.75 11.97 -4.11
N ALA A 25 18.04 12.29 -4.26
CA ALA A 25 18.50 13.62 -4.66
C ALA A 25 18.05 13.96 -6.09
N GLN A 26 18.08 13.00 -7.03
CA GLN A 26 17.52 13.15 -8.38
C GLN A 26 16.02 13.45 -8.35
N ALA A 27 15.29 12.94 -7.34
CA ALA A 27 13.90 13.25 -7.07
C ALA A 27 13.69 14.55 -6.25
N ASN A 28 14.72 15.40 -6.14
CA ASN A 28 14.72 16.66 -5.38
C ASN A 28 14.54 16.50 -3.85
N VAL A 29 14.94 15.35 -3.29
CA VAL A 29 14.99 15.18 -1.83
C VAL A 29 16.32 15.67 -1.30
N ALA A 30 16.28 16.54 -0.29
CA ALA A 30 17.48 17.02 0.39
C ALA A 30 18.27 15.85 1.04
N PRO A 31 19.62 15.85 0.99
CA PRO A 31 20.44 14.76 1.55
C PRO A 31 20.13 14.43 3.02
N SER A 32 19.94 15.45 3.86
CA SER A 32 19.55 15.27 5.26
C SER A 32 18.19 14.56 5.44
N ARG A 33 17.24 14.78 4.52
CA ARG A 33 15.95 14.07 4.51
C ARG A 33 16.11 12.62 4.01
N ALA A 34 17.00 12.39 3.05
CA ALA A 34 17.32 11.04 2.59
C ALA A 34 17.97 10.22 3.72
N TYR A 35 18.99 10.77 4.41
CA TYR A 35 19.61 10.13 5.56
C TYR A 35 18.58 9.82 6.67
N GLN A 36 17.70 10.77 7.00
CA GLN A 36 16.63 10.53 7.98
C GLN A 36 15.68 9.40 7.57
N ALA A 37 15.31 9.31 6.29
CA ALA A 37 14.46 8.23 5.79
C ALA A 37 15.15 6.86 5.92
N LEU A 38 16.42 6.76 5.51
CA LEU A 38 17.21 5.53 5.63
C LEU A 38 17.41 5.13 7.10
N LYS A 39 17.68 6.10 7.98
CA LYS A 39 17.81 5.86 9.42
C LYS A 39 16.52 5.34 10.04
N MET A 40 15.37 5.96 9.73
CA MET A 40 14.06 5.45 10.19
C MET A 40 13.81 4.01 9.72
N ALA A 41 14.17 3.71 8.46
CA ALA A 41 14.02 2.35 7.93
C ALA A 41 14.89 1.34 8.69
N ARG A 42 16.14 1.70 9.02
CA ARG A 42 17.05 0.88 9.85
C ARG A 42 16.52 0.68 11.26
N ASP A 43 16.04 1.74 11.91
CA ASP A 43 15.49 1.67 13.26
C ASP A 43 14.25 0.75 13.34
N MET A 44 13.52 0.60 12.23
CA MET A 44 12.41 -0.34 12.08
C MET A 44 12.82 -1.74 11.58
N GLY A 45 14.08 -1.96 11.21
CA GLY A 45 14.57 -3.23 10.64
C GLY A 45 14.08 -3.53 9.21
N ILE A 46 13.77 -2.48 8.43
CA ILE A 46 13.23 -2.57 7.06
C ILE A 46 14.09 -1.78 6.05
N ASP A 47 15.32 -1.45 6.44
CA ASP A 47 16.28 -0.68 5.64
C ASP A 47 16.52 -1.30 4.27
N ARG A 48 16.69 -2.61 4.20
CA ARG A 48 16.88 -3.31 2.91
C ARG A 48 15.72 -3.06 1.95
N GLN A 49 14.48 -3.27 2.38
CA GLN A 49 13.29 -3.10 1.55
C GLN A 49 13.13 -1.64 1.10
N VAL A 50 13.45 -0.68 1.97
CA VAL A 50 13.38 0.74 1.63
C VAL A 50 14.49 1.13 0.66
N VAL A 51 15.73 0.68 0.87
CA VAL A 51 16.87 0.91 -0.05
C VAL A 51 16.57 0.29 -1.42
N ASP A 52 16.10 -0.95 -1.45
CA ASP A 52 15.74 -1.64 -2.69
C ASP A 52 14.57 -0.93 -3.41
N LEU A 53 13.54 -0.48 -2.68
CA LEU A 53 12.43 0.30 -3.25
C LEU A 53 12.92 1.63 -3.85
N ILE A 54 13.81 2.36 -3.18
CA ILE A 54 14.37 3.60 -3.71
C ILE A 54 15.23 3.32 -4.95
N ASN A 55 16.14 2.34 -4.87
CA ASN A 55 17.07 2.00 -5.94
C ASN A 55 16.39 1.38 -7.16
N SER A 56 15.18 0.83 -6.99
CA SER A 56 14.35 0.35 -8.11
C SER A 56 14.01 1.46 -9.12
N LYS A 57 14.00 2.74 -8.69
CA LYS A 57 13.55 3.90 -9.47
C LYS A 57 12.09 3.80 -9.94
N HIS A 58 11.32 2.88 -9.38
CA HIS A 58 9.92 2.65 -9.73
C HIS A 58 8.94 3.31 -8.75
N LEU A 59 9.41 3.82 -7.61
CA LEU A 59 8.60 4.62 -6.70
C LEU A 59 8.51 6.08 -7.17
N GLU A 60 7.34 6.52 -7.61
CA GLU A 60 7.13 7.84 -8.22
C GLU A 60 7.29 9.00 -7.22
N ASN A 61 6.83 8.82 -5.98
CA ASN A 61 6.68 9.91 -5.02
C ASN A 61 7.72 9.88 -3.86
N LEU A 62 9.00 9.72 -4.20
CA LEU A 62 10.13 9.67 -3.25
C LEU A 62 10.16 10.84 -2.25
N THR A 63 9.70 12.04 -2.64
CA THR A 63 9.63 13.22 -1.76
C THR A 63 8.75 13.00 -0.53
N GLY A 64 7.72 12.16 -0.64
CA GLY A 64 6.82 11.81 0.46
C GLY A 64 7.35 10.70 1.38
N LEU A 65 8.37 9.95 0.96
CA LEU A 65 8.78 8.70 1.60
C LEU A 65 9.14 8.88 3.08
N ARG A 66 9.89 9.93 3.45
CA ARG A 66 10.26 10.19 4.85
C ARG A 66 9.03 10.38 5.74
N LYS A 67 8.03 11.12 5.28
CA LYS A 67 6.78 11.33 6.03
C LYS A 67 6.05 10.01 6.21
N PHE A 68 5.94 9.24 5.13
CA PHE A 68 5.31 7.94 5.12
C PHE A 68 5.99 6.96 6.08
N LEU A 69 7.33 6.89 6.10
CA LEU A 69 8.09 6.08 7.05
C LEU A 69 7.86 6.50 8.51
N GLY A 70 7.65 7.78 8.78
CA GLY A 70 7.24 8.26 10.09
C GLY A 70 5.86 7.72 10.52
N GLU A 71 4.92 7.63 9.58
CA GLU A 71 3.60 7.02 9.82
C GLU A 71 3.70 5.51 10.02
N VAL A 72 4.57 4.83 9.28
CA VAL A 72 4.89 3.40 9.50
C VAL A 72 5.42 3.19 10.92
N ALA A 73 6.44 3.96 11.34
CA ALA A 73 7.01 3.86 12.68
C ALA A 73 5.96 4.11 13.78
N GLN A 74 5.09 5.10 13.57
CA GLN A 74 4.00 5.39 14.48
C GLN A 74 3.02 4.21 14.58
N GLU A 75 2.58 3.62 13.48
CA GLU A 75 1.70 2.45 13.51
C GLU A 75 2.36 1.24 14.17
N LEU A 76 3.63 0.95 13.86
CA LEU A 76 4.36 -0.16 14.46
C LEU A 76 4.48 -0.01 15.98
N SER A 77 4.74 1.19 16.49
CA SER A 77 4.76 1.44 17.95
C SER A 77 3.41 1.22 18.64
N GLN A 78 2.31 1.19 17.87
CA GLN A 78 0.96 0.87 18.35
C GLN A 78 0.56 -0.58 18.07
N GLY A 79 1.48 -1.41 17.56
CA GLY A 79 1.20 -2.79 17.15
C GLY A 79 0.31 -2.91 15.91
N LYS A 80 0.21 -1.85 15.09
CA LYS A 80 -0.55 -1.83 13.85
C LYS A 80 0.39 -2.05 12.65
N LEU A 81 -0.11 -2.75 11.63
CA LEU A 81 0.68 -3.14 10.45
C LEU A 81 0.13 -2.56 9.13
N GLY A 82 -0.80 -1.60 9.17
CA GLY A 82 -1.46 -1.06 7.98
C GLY A 82 -0.47 -0.40 7.01
N LYS A 83 0.20 0.67 7.44
CA LYS A 83 1.21 1.41 6.68
C LYS A 83 2.42 0.55 6.31
N TYR A 84 2.81 -0.36 7.20
CA TYR A 84 3.85 -1.35 6.90
C TYR A 84 3.44 -2.24 5.71
N ASN A 85 2.23 -2.79 5.73
CA ASN A 85 1.71 -3.60 4.65
C ASN A 85 1.59 -2.83 3.33
N GLN A 86 1.22 -1.55 3.38
CA GLN A 86 1.23 -0.64 2.21
C GLN A 86 2.64 -0.48 1.63
N LEU A 87 3.65 -0.25 2.47
CA LEU A 87 5.04 -0.18 2.05
C LEU A 87 5.51 -1.47 1.38
N MET A 88 5.19 -2.62 1.98
CA MET A 88 5.58 -3.92 1.47
C MET A 88 4.89 -4.26 0.15
N GLU A 89 3.62 -3.89 -0.03
CA GLU A 89 2.91 -4.05 -1.31
C GLU A 89 3.57 -3.21 -2.42
N ALA A 90 3.89 -1.93 -2.14
CA ALA A 90 4.59 -1.07 -3.09
C ALA A 90 5.99 -1.61 -3.42
N TYR A 91 6.72 -2.07 -2.40
CA TYR A 91 8.03 -2.72 -2.56
C TYR A 91 7.98 -3.94 -3.49
N GLN A 92 7.06 -4.88 -3.25
CA GLN A 92 6.93 -6.08 -4.07
C GLN A 92 6.60 -5.75 -5.54
N ARG A 93 5.74 -4.76 -5.78
CA ARG A 93 5.40 -4.30 -7.13
C ARG A 93 6.60 -3.63 -7.81
N ALA A 94 7.28 -2.73 -7.12
CA ALA A 94 8.48 -2.07 -7.62
C ALA A 94 9.59 -3.07 -8.00
N LEU A 95 9.78 -4.14 -7.21
CA LEU A 95 10.72 -5.21 -7.54
C LEU A 95 10.39 -5.98 -8.82
N ARG A 96 9.12 -6.03 -9.22
CA ARG A 96 8.70 -6.62 -10.51
C ARG A 96 8.83 -5.63 -11.68
N GLY A 97 9.28 -4.40 -11.42
CA GLY A 97 9.41 -3.34 -12.41
C GLY A 97 8.15 -2.49 -12.59
N ASP A 98 7.13 -2.66 -11.74
CA ASP A 98 5.90 -1.87 -11.82
C ASP A 98 6.15 -0.45 -11.29
N ARG A 99 5.76 0.60 -12.02
CA ARG A 99 5.80 1.98 -11.52
C ARG A 99 4.69 2.14 -10.48
N VAL A 100 5.06 2.56 -9.27
CA VAL A 100 4.14 2.62 -8.13
C VAL A 100 4.20 3.94 -7.39
N SER A 101 3.11 4.28 -6.69
CA SER A 101 3.05 5.36 -5.72
C SER A 101 2.40 4.87 -4.42
N LEU A 102 2.94 5.36 -3.29
CA LEU A 102 2.32 5.22 -1.97
C LEU A 102 1.31 6.36 -1.77
N GLU A 103 0.09 6.05 -1.35
CA GLU A 103 -1.00 7.01 -1.14
C GLU A 103 -1.48 7.79 -2.39
N GLY A 104 -0.95 7.44 -3.57
CA GLY A 104 -1.31 8.06 -4.83
C GLY A 104 -0.89 9.52 -4.93
N ARG A 105 -1.65 10.30 -5.70
CA ARG A 105 -1.41 11.73 -5.95
C ARG A 105 -2.71 12.50 -5.79
N ARG A 106 -2.61 13.79 -5.47
CA ARG A 106 -3.79 14.64 -5.48
C ARG A 106 -4.44 14.61 -6.86
N GLN A 107 -5.75 14.50 -6.92
CA GLN A 107 -6.51 14.56 -8.17
C GLN A 107 -6.29 15.93 -8.84
N VAL A 108 -5.91 15.88 -10.11
CA VAL A 108 -5.66 17.03 -10.98
C VAL A 108 -6.60 16.92 -12.18
N PRO A 109 -7.44 17.94 -12.46
CA PRO A 109 -8.34 17.91 -13.61
C PRO A 109 -7.58 17.63 -14.92
N GLY A 110 -8.03 16.62 -15.66
CA GLY A 110 -7.43 16.20 -16.93
C GLY A 110 -6.26 15.21 -16.82
N ASP A 111 -5.75 14.93 -15.62
CA ASP A 111 -4.75 13.89 -15.40
C ASP A 111 -5.43 12.58 -14.99
N ALA A 112 -5.53 11.64 -15.94
CA ALA A 112 -6.14 10.33 -15.74
C ALA A 112 -5.40 9.44 -14.73
N GLU A 113 -4.14 9.76 -14.40
CA GLU A 113 -3.32 9.04 -13.41
C GLU A 113 -3.29 9.74 -12.05
N SER A 114 -4.05 10.82 -11.88
CA SER A 114 -4.22 11.49 -10.60
C SER A 114 -5.36 10.87 -9.81
N GLY A 115 -5.22 10.78 -8.49
CA GLY A 115 -6.16 10.09 -7.61
C GLY A 115 -5.46 9.34 -6.49
N LYS A 116 -6.25 8.86 -5.52
CA LYS A 116 -5.73 8.27 -4.27
C LYS A 116 -6.20 6.85 -4.05
N ALA A 117 -5.27 6.05 -3.57
CA ALA A 117 -5.46 4.74 -2.95
C ALA A 117 -4.21 4.49 -2.10
N ASP A 118 -4.23 3.49 -1.21
CA ASP A 118 -3.05 3.21 -0.37
C ASP A 118 -1.80 2.87 -1.21
N VAL A 119 -2.00 2.10 -2.29
CA VAL A 119 -0.97 1.85 -3.31
C VAL A 119 -1.59 2.00 -4.70
N ILE A 120 -0.91 2.74 -5.57
CA ILE A 120 -1.25 2.85 -6.98
C ILE A 120 -0.14 2.21 -7.80
N ASP A 121 -0.51 1.29 -8.68
CA ASP A 121 0.36 0.67 -9.68
C ASP A 121 -0.04 1.19 -11.06
N TYR A 122 0.82 2.02 -11.63
CA TYR A 122 0.57 2.66 -12.92
C TYR A 122 0.86 1.73 -14.09
N THR A 123 1.70 0.71 -13.89
CA THR A 123 2.01 -0.26 -14.94
C THR A 123 0.83 -1.19 -15.17
N GLN A 124 0.31 -1.78 -14.09
CA GLN A 124 -0.85 -2.69 -14.15
C GLN A 124 -2.19 -1.94 -14.13
N ARG A 125 -2.17 -0.62 -13.96
CA ARG A 125 -3.34 0.24 -13.76
C ARG A 125 -4.23 -0.29 -12.62
N GLN A 126 -3.64 -0.50 -11.45
CA GLN A 126 -4.34 -0.98 -10.26
C GLN A 126 -4.30 0.05 -9.14
N ALA A 127 -5.42 0.21 -8.44
CA ALA A 127 -5.54 1.03 -7.25
C ALA A 127 -5.96 0.13 -6.08
N VAL A 128 -5.08 0.00 -5.09
CA VAL A 128 -5.25 -0.91 -3.97
C VAL A 128 -5.58 -0.11 -2.71
N GLN A 129 -6.73 -0.39 -2.11
CA GLN A 129 -7.07 0.08 -0.77
C GLN A 129 -6.91 -1.08 0.20
N MET A 130 -6.06 -0.91 1.21
CA MET A 130 -5.66 -1.97 2.12
C MET A 130 -6.34 -1.81 3.49
N LYS A 131 -6.66 -2.93 4.13
CA LYS A 131 -7.01 -3.03 5.55
C LYS A 131 -6.30 -4.20 6.20
N THR A 132 -5.56 -3.91 7.26
CA THR A 132 -5.17 -4.94 8.23
C THR A 132 -6.26 -5.05 9.28
N VAL A 133 -6.85 -6.24 9.41
CA VAL A 133 -8.00 -6.50 10.28
C VAL A 133 -7.55 -7.42 11.40
N THR A 134 -7.63 -6.93 12.63
CA THR A 134 -7.28 -7.65 13.87
C THR A 134 -8.44 -7.77 14.85
N THR A 135 -9.67 -7.56 14.37
CA THR A 135 -10.89 -7.68 15.19
C THR A 135 -11.17 -9.13 15.56
N GLU A 136 -11.90 -9.35 16.64
CA GLU A 136 -12.36 -10.67 17.11
C GLU A 136 -13.79 -11.01 16.62
N SER A 137 -14.38 -10.14 15.78
CA SER A 137 -15.77 -10.28 15.28
C SER A 137 -15.83 -10.46 13.77
N GLU A 138 -16.61 -11.44 13.28
CA GLU A 138 -16.82 -11.64 11.84
C GLU A 138 -17.46 -10.41 11.20
N LEU A 139 -18.40 -9.77 11.91
CA LEU A 139 -19.00 -8.51 11.45
C LEU A 139 -17.93 -7.43 11.26
N GLY A 140 -16.95 -7.36 12.16
CA GLY A 140 -15.83 -6.43 12.02
C GLY A 140 -14.97 -6.69 10.79
N VAL A 141 -14.88 -7.94 10.32
CA VAL A 141 -14.22 -8.26 9.03
C VAL A 141 -15.02 -7.70 7.87
N VAL A 142 -16.34 -7.95 7.86
CA VAL A 142 -17.26 -7.43 6.83
C VAL A 142 -17.22 -5.90 6.77
N GLU A 143 -17.26 -5.23 7.92
CA GLU A 143 -17.19 -3.77 8.02
C GLU A 143 -15.88 -3.20 7.46
N ASN A 144 -14.75 -3.88 7.67
CA ASN A 144 -13.48 -3.46 7.09
C ASN A 144 -13.43 -3.65 5.57
N VAL A 145 -14.01 -4.75 5.07
CA VAL A 145 -14.16 -4.97 3.62
C VAL A 145 -15.03 -3.86 3.01
N GLN A 146 -16.18 -3.58 3.63
CA GLN A 146 -17.08 -2.50 3.24
C GLN A 146 -16.36 -1.14 3.22
N ALA A 147 -15.62 -0.83 4.28
CA ALA A 147 -14.89 0.43 4.39
C ALA A 147 -13.84 0.59 3.27
N ALA A 148 -13.14 -0.48 2.89
CA ALA A 148 -12.20 -0.44 1.77
C ALA A 148 -12.91 -0.19 0.42
N ILE A 149 -14.06 -0.84 0.19
CA ILE A 149 -14.90 -0.64 -1.01
C ILE A 149 -15.41 0.80 -1.08
N ASP A 150 -15.91 1.35 0.02
CA ASP A 150 -16.41 2.72 0.08
C ASP A 150 -15.30 3.75 -0.14
N GLN A 151 -14.10 3.50 0.40
CA GLN A 151 -12.92 4.34 0.17
C GLN A 151 -12.51 4.35 -1.31
N LEU A 152 -12.55 3.20 -1.99
CA LEU A 152 -12.31 3.11 -3.44
C LEU A 152 -13.39 3.82 -4.27
N GLY A 153 -14.58 4.04 -3.70
CA GLY A 153 -15.64 4.87 -4.26
C GLY A 153 -15.49 6.37 -4.00
N GLY A 154 -14.48 6.80 -3.23
CA GLY A 154 -14.28 8.20 -2.83
C GLY A 154 -15.02 8.61 -1.54
N GLY A 155 -15.62 7.67 -0.80
CA GLY A 155 -16.45 7.98 0.38
C GLY A 155 -15.74 8.70 1.53
N ARG A 156 -14.40 8.78 1.53
CA ARG A 156 -13.60 9.50 2.54
C ARG A 156 -12.49 10.38 1.94
N GLY A 157 -12.54 10.68 0.64
CA GLY A 157 -11.47 11.42 -0.01
C GLY A 157 -11.58 11.43 -1.52
N GLU A 158 -10.44 11.60 -2.18
CA GLU A 158 -10.37 11.56 -3.64
C GLU A 158 -10.46 10.12 -4.12
N PRO A 159 -11.22 9.84 -5.20
CA PRO A 159 -11.29 8.50 -5.75
C PRO A 159 -9.94 8.08 -6.37
N PRO A 160 -9.75 6.78 -6.63
CA PRO A 160 -8.66 6.29 -7.44
C PRO A 160 -8.64 6.90 -8.85
N PRO A 161 -7.48 6.85 -9.54
CA PRO A 161 -7.37 7.31 -10.92
C PRO A 161 -8.35 6.59 -11.86
N GLN A 162 -8.76 7.28 -12.92
CA GLN A 162 -9.76 6.76 -13.86
C GLN A 162 -9.20 5.60 -14.69
N GLY A 163 -10.02 4.57 -14.92
CA GLY A 163 -9.61 3.40 -15.71
C GLY A 163 -8.59 2.52 -14.99
N PHE A 164 -8.48 2.62 -13.66
CA PHE A 164 -7.68 1.72 -12.84
C PHE A 164 -8.60 0.66 -12.22
N GLN A 165 -8.16 -0.60 -12.26
CA GLN A 165 -8.81 -1.67 -11.53
C GLN A 165 -8.74 -1.39 -10.02
N ARG A 166 -9.89 -1.45 -9.34
CA ARG A 166 -9.99 -1.17 -7.91
C ARG A 166 -9.92 -2.47 -7.10
N ILE A 167 -8.99 -2.54 -6.16
CA ILE A 167 -8.72 -3.74 -5.36
C ILE A 167 -8.90 -3.38 -3.88
N ALA A 168 -9.90 -3.96 -3.23
CA ALA A 168 -10.01 -3.93 -1.77
C ALA A 168 -9.19 -5.10 -1.21
N ASP A 169 -8.03 -4.81 -0.61
CA ASP A 169 -7.11 -5.81 -0.07
C ASP A 169 -7.21 -5.91 1.45
N ILE A 170 -7.69 -7.05 1.94
CA ILE A 170 -8.01 -7.30 3.33
C ILE A 170 -7.06 -8.35 3.87
N ARG A 171 -6.26 -7.98 4.87
CA ARG A 171 -5.31 -8.88 5.54
C ARG A 171 -5.83 -9.21 6.93
N LEU A 172 -6.21 -10.46 7.13
CA LEU A 172 -6.70 -10.98 8.41
C LEU A 172 -5.51 -11.39 9.27
N GLU A 173 -5.19 -10.55 10.25
CA GLU A 173 -4.04 -10.69 11.13
C GLU A 173 -4.50 -10.74 12.59
N GLY A 174 -3.69 -11.27 13.51
CA GLY A 174 -4.08 -11.41 14.92
C GLY A 174 -4.58 -12.81 15.29
N ALA A 175 -4.26 -13.25 16.50
CA ALA A 175 -4.44 -14.65 16.89
C ALA A 175 -5.92 -15.09 16.86
N ASN A 176 -6.81 -14.21 17.30
CA ASN A 176 -8.23 -14.47 17.49
C ASN A 176 -9.11 -13.94 16.34
N THR A 177 -8.50 -13.49 15.24
CA THR A 177 -9.28 -12.90 14.16
C THR A 177 -10.09 -13.97 13.44
N PRO A 178 -11.41 -13.79 13.31
CA PRO A 178 -12.25 -14.76 12.65
C PRO A 178 -11.83 -14.90 11.19
N LEU A 179 -12.11 -16.07 10.62
CA LEU A 179 -11.72 -16.44 9.25
C LEU A 179 -10.20 -16.52 9.01
N ARG A 180 -9.35 -16.38 10.03
CA ARG A 180 -7.89 -16.49 9.90
C ARG A 180 -7.43 -17.81 9.28
N TYR A 181 -8.11 -18.91 9.58
CA TYR A 181 -7.87 -20.24 9.00
C TYR A 181 -9.04 -20.74 8.17
N ALA A 182 -9.97 -19.85 7.79
CA ALA A 182 -11.10 -20.23 6.96
C ALA A 182 -10.67 -20.52 5.53
N SER A 183 -11.30 -21.53 4.93
CA SER A 183 -11.21 -21.81 3.50
C SER A 183 -11.84 -20.69 2.67
N ARG A 184 -11.53 -20.67 1.36
CA ARG A 184 -12.15 -19.75 0.40
C ARG A 184 -13.69 -19.75 0.49
N ALA A 185 -14.30 -20.93 0.58
CA ALA A 185 -15.76 -21.07 0.63
C ALA A 185 -16.36 -20.47 1.91
N GLN A 186 -15.68 -20.63 3.04
CA GLN A 186 -16.10 -20.04 4.32
C GLN A 186 -15.95 -18.51 4.30
N VAL A 187 -14.86 -17.98 3.74
CA VAL A 187 -14.69 -16.53 3.56
C VAL A 187 -15.77 -15.97 2.63
N LEU A 188 -16.05 -16.64 1.51
CA LEU A 188 -17.11 -16.24 0.60
C LEU A 188 -18.47 -16.21 1.31
N ALA A 189 -18.82 -17.27 2.03
CA ALA A 189 -20.09 -17.35 2.77
C ALA A 189 -20.21 -16.25 3.84
N ALA A 190 -19.09 -15.86 4.46
CA ALA A 190 -19.08 -14.78 5.44
C ALA A 190 -19.31 -13.39 4.82
N LEU A 191 -18.90 -13.17 3.57
CA LEU A 191 -19.00 -11.87 2.90
C LEU A 191 -20.26 -11.73 2.01
N ARG A 192 -20.68 -12.83 1.36
CA ARG A 192 -21.71 -12.82 0.32
C ARG A 192 -23.03 -12.26 0.84
N GLY A 193 -23.62 -11.34 0.07
CA GLY A 193 -24.89 -10.69 0.38
C GLY A 193 -24.83 -9.71 1.57
N LYS A 194 -23.65 -9.46 2.16
CA LYS A 194 -23.48 -8.54 3.29
C LYS A 194 -22.78 -7.23 2.92
N LEU A 195 -22.24 -7.13 1.70
CA LEU A 195 -21.52 -5.96 1.21
C LEU A 195 -22.42 -5.10 0.33
N ASN A 196 -22.32 -3.78 0.51
CA ASN A 196 -23.00 -2.75 -0.25
C ASN A 196 -22.03 -2.03 -1.18
N HIS A 197 -22.57 -1.29 -2.15
CA HIS A 197 -21.78 -0.49 -3.10
C HIS A 197 -20.69 -1.28 -3.84
N LEU A 198 -20.92 -2.56 -4.15
CA LEU A 198 -19.99 -3.36 -4.94
C LEU A 198 -19.68 -2.75 -6.32
N GLY A 199 -20.58 -1.89 -6.84
CA GLY A 199 -20.32 -1.06 -8.02
C GLY A 199 -19.12 -0.11 -7.88
N ASN A 200 -18.68 0.23 -6.66
CA ASN A 200 -17.45 0.99 -6.43
C ASN A 200 -16.20 0.23 -6.88
N LEU A 201 -16.26 -1.10 -7.02
CA LEU A 201 -15.18 -1.92 -7.58
C LEU A 201 -15.21 -2.00 -9.11
N ALA A 202 -16.28 -1.56 -9.77
CA ALA A 202 -16.43 -1.62 -11.21
C ALA A 202 -16.44 -0.20 -11.82
N PRO A 203 -15.31 0.54 -11.79
CA PRO A 203 -15.26 1.84 -12.42
C PRO A 203 -15.43 1.69 -13.94
N ALA A 204 -16.04 2.70 -14.55
CA ALA A 204 -16.12 2.78 -16.01
C ALA A 204 -14.71 2.71 -16.62
N ASP A 205 -14.61 2.02 -17.77
CA ASP A 205 -13.39 1.92 -18.58
C ASP A 205 -12.18 1.25 -17.88
N ALA A 206 -12.43 0.39 -16.88
CA ALA A 206 -11.38 -0.43 -16.26
C ALA A 206 -11.76 -1.91 -16.24
N THR A 207 -10.74 -2.76 -16.04
CA THR A 207 -10.95 -4.15 -15.65
C THR A 207 -11.79 -4.20 -14.37
N PRO A 208 -12.78 -5.12 -14.27
CA PRO A 208 -13.55 -5.30 -13.06
C PRO A 208 -12.65 -5.45 -11.83
N GLY A 209 -12.96 -4.70 -10.79
CA GLY A 209 -12.26 -4.78 -9.52
C GLY A 209 -12.56 -6.07 -8.76
N LEU A 210 -11.92 -6.22 -7.62
CA LEU A 210 -12.05 -7.42 -6.79
C LEU A 210 -11.82 -7.12 -5.31
N VAL A 211 -12.30 -8.03 -4.47
CA VAL A 211 -11.88 -8.12 -3.07
C VAL A 211 -10.82 -9.21 -2.97
N ARG A 212 -9.64 -8.83 -2.48
CA ARG A 212 -8.55 -9.74 -2.14
C ARG A 212 -8.55 -9.94 -0.63
N VAL A 213 -8.70 -11.17 -0.16
CA VAL A 213 -8.61 -11.50 1.27
C VAL A 213 -7.43 -12.42 1.50
N THR A 214 -6.47 -11.99 2.30
CA THR A 214 -5.32 -12.78 2.72
C THR A 214 -5.48 -13.17 4.18
N ASN A 215 -5.37 -14.46 4.48
CA ASN A 215 -5.40 -15.00 5.83
C ASN A 215 -4.19 -15.90 6.09
N ALA A 216 -4.19 -16.67 7.19
CA ALA A 216 -3.04 -17.48 7.57
C ALA A 216 -2.79 -18.69 6.66
N ILE A 217 -3.74 -19.07 5.79
CA ILE A 217 -3.60 -20.25 4.93
C ILE A 217 -3.44 -19.89 3.45
N SER A 218 -3.98 -18.77 2.98
CA SER A 218 -3.92 -18.38 1.57
C SER A 218 -4.36 -16.93 1.33
N THR A 219 -4.19 -16.48 0.09
CA THR A 219 -4.92 -15.35 -0.48
C THR A 219 -6.08 -15.85 -1.35
N PHE A 220 -7.24 -15.22 -1.23
CA PHE A 220 -8.45 -15.51 -2.01
C PHE A 220 -8.89 -14.25 -2.75
N LEU A 221 -9.39 -14.44 -3.97
CA LEU A 221 -9.94 -13.38 -4.81
C LEU A 221 -11.44 -13.60 -5.00
N PHE A 222 -12.21 -12.54 -4.85
CA PHE A 222 -13.66 -12.53 -5.03
C PHE A 222 -14.06 -11.39 -5.96
N THR A 223 -14.82 -11.73 -6.98
CA THR A 223 -15.45 -10.75 -7.88
C THR A 223 -16.69 -10.13 -7.23
N PRO A 224 -17.13 -8.93 -7.65
CA PRO A 224 -18.40 -8.35 -7.23
C PRO A 224 -19.59 -9.31 -7.40
N GLU A 225 -19.61 -10.10 -8.49
CA GLU A 225 -20.67 -11.05 -8.80
C GLU A 225 -20.73 -12.21 -7.81
N GLU A 226 -19.59 -12.71 -7.34
CA GLU A 226 -19.55 -13.75 -6.31
C GLU A 226 -20.03 -13.24 -4.95
N LEU A 227 -19.80 -11.95 -4.66
CA LEU A 227 -20.13 -11.31 -3.39
C LEU A 227 -21.58 -10.84 -3.31
N HIS A 228 -22.29 -10.79 -4.44
CA HIS A 228 -23.71 -10.49 -4.49
C HIS A 228 -24.57 -11.66 -3.99
#